data_AF-A0A8T3XNM4-F1
#
_entry.id   AF-A0A8T3XNM4-F1
#
_cell.length_a   1.000
_cell.length_b   1.000
_cell.length_c   1.000
_cell.angle_alpha   90.00
_cell.angle_beta   90.00
_cell.angle_gamma   90.00
#
_symmetry.space_group_name_H-M   'P 1'
#
loop_
_entity.id
_entity.type
_entity.pdbx_description
1 polymer ?
#
loop_
_entity_poly.entity_id
_entity_poly.type
_entity_poly.pdbx_seq_one_letter_code
_entity_poly.pdbx_strand_id
1 'polypeptide(L)'
;MLSKKRIDKRLRNYVKEHLSKGYSRHAVKHILVRHGYDENYVDGLIRKHSELQIVKGYSVFISLLFLISIFAFNLISEKQAQVTGYAVSSGTEGCCASICQQTSKNECYGKFAAGAKCPDLEECNVGCCIDKEGYCLTNYLSGNCISGYGTNINRDCKDLVFCRNITDKSYGARKYNLKNKAAGFSASKSNSEYYKSSFSIQYYIYDKTNVLSVIAEIKDNGKLIDEIALYDDGSHNDGTKNDNLYGNNWLSSTIPDFEGFKQLDVNVILKYVDNTQNSINNTQRLTVIKDNKCVPTFIQWSQDKQHSIIFAAQNYDSQGFQKFETDVENFLGALFSIDKFKNNKENLNVHRLEQSLSYFNIPTLASIASSSCPSYNSKKDLIIVLDANEEYCVAESNKIIRVSPQVIFYQNITSKELNESFADFCSYILTPKKLADQIIAYATPPTITVSTSTNITYNLSSLNLSFSISAVNYPVNYSVAVGNSKVLDKVTNAEVEDNIIINLVSGTNGILIRAVDRNRNKAFAPLLINTTIQ
;
A
#
# COMPACT_ATOMS: atom_id res chain seq x y z
N MET A 1 33.52 -21.31 8.20
CA MET A 1 32.68 -20.33 8.94
C MET A 1 33.05 -18.91 8.55
N LEU A 2 32.13 -18.11 8.02
CA LEU A 2 32.36 -16.66 7.83
C LEU A 2 32.54 -16.02 9.22
N SER A 3 33.52 -15.12 9.36
CA SER A 3 33.70 -14.42 10.64
C SER A 3 32.43 -13.63 10.97
N LYS A 4 32.01 -13.65 12.24
CA LYS A 4 30.83 -12.93 12.76
C LYS A 4 30.76 -11.48 12.26
N LYS A 5 31.92 -10.81 12.15
CA LYS A 5 32.06 -9.45 11.59
C LYS A 5 31.64 -9.32 10.12
N ARG A 6 31.91 -10.31 9.26
CA ARG A 6 31.50 -10.28 7.84
C ARG A 6 30.00 -10.46 7.67
N ILE A 7 29.38 -11.35 8.45
CA ILE A 7 27.93 -11.58 8.43
C ILE A 7 27.20 -10.32 8.89
N ASP A 8 27.62 -9.76 10.02
CA ASP A 8 27.06 -8.52 10.56
C ASP A 8 27.16 -7.35 9.56
N LYS A 9 28.31 -7.19 8.89
CA LYS A 9 28.47 -6.15 7.85
C LYS A 9 27.52 -6.36 6.66
N ARG A 10 27.31 -7.60 6.21
CA ARG A 10 26.38 -7.91 5.11
C ARG A 10 24.94 -7.63 5.48
N LEU A 11 24.51 -8.01 6.68
CA LEU A 11 23.16 -7.75 7.16
C LEU A 11 22.87 -6.25 7.33
N ARG A 12 23.84 -5.47 7.86
CA ARG A 12 23.73 -4.00 7.90
C ARG A 12 23.56 -3.39 6.52
N ASN A 13 24.32 -3.88 5.53
CA ASN A 13 24.21 -3.40 4.15
C ASN A 13 22.84 -3.77 3.55
N TYR A 14 22.36 -4.98 3.79
CA TYR A 14 21.04 -5.42 3.34
C TYR A 14 19.92 -4.55 3.91
N VAL A 15 19.90 -4.33 5.23
CA VAL A 15 18.92 -3.46 5.91
C VAL A 15 18.96 -2.04 5.32
N LYS A 16 20.16 -1.46 5.18
CA LYS A 16 20.34 -0.12 4.61
C LYS A 16 19.79 -0.02 3.17
N GLU A 17 20.15 -0.97 2.31
CA GLU A 17 19.75 -0.94 0.91
C GLU A 17 18.24 -1.03 0.75
N HIS A 18 17.59 -1.96 1.46
CA HIS A 18 16.14 -2.16 1.32
C HIS A 18 15.35 -1.01 1.96
N LEU A 19 15.74 -0.51 3.12
CA LEU A 19 15.09 0.68 3.67
C LEU A 19 15.25 1.89 2.74
N SER A 20 16.39 2.06 2.06
CA SER A 20 16.60 3.15 1.09
C SER A 20 15.78 2.99 -0.21
N LYS A 21 15.36 1.77 -0.55
CA LYS A 21 14.45 1.47 -1.68
C LYS A 21 12.97 1.60 -1.30
N GLY A 22 12.66 2.05 -0.08
CA GLY A 22 11.28 2.29 0.37
C GLY A 22 10.59 1.09 1.03
N TYR A 23 11.29 -0.02 1.27
CA TYR A 23 10.72 -1.15 2.00
C TYR A 23 10.45 -0.76 3.47
N SER A 24 9.33 -1.23 4.02
CA SER A 24 8.99 -0.97 5.42
C SER A 24 9.94 -1.71 6.37
N ARG A 25 10.14 -1.18 7.58
CA ARG A 25 10.94 -1.85 8.63
C ARG A 25 10.40 -3.24 8.94
N HIS A 26 9.08 -3.39 8.94
CA HIS A 26 8.42 -4.66 9.19
C HIS A 26 8.72 -5.68 8.08
N ALA A 27 8.70 -5.26 6.80
CA ALA A 27 9.03 -6.14 5.68
C ALA A 27 10.49 -6.63 5.75
N VAL A 28 11.44 -5.73 6.01
CA VAL A 28 12.86 -6.10 6.17
C VAL A 28 13.08 -7.02 7.37
N LYS A 29 12.42 -6.74 8.50
CA LYS A 29 12.46 -7.58 9.71
C LYS A 29 11.95 -8.99 9.43
N HIS A 30 10.75 -9.07 8.86
CA HIS A 30 10.06 -10.33 8.57
C HIS A 30 10.91 -11.24 7.66
N ILE A 31 11.52 -10.68 6.61
CA ILE A 31 12.40 -11.44 5.72
C ILE A 31 13.61 -12.00 6.46
N LEU A 32 14.30 -11.19 7.29
CA LEU A 32 15.47 -11.65 8.02
C LEU A 32 15.12 -12.69 9.09
N VAL A 33 14.03 -12.51 9.84
CA VAL A 33 13.58 -13.51 10.83
C VAL A 33 13.22 -14.83 10.15
N ARG A 34 12.53 -14.78 9.00
CA ARG A 34 12.22 -15.98 8.19
C ARG A 34 13.46 -16.72 7.70
N HIS A 35 14.58 -16.01 7.50
CA HIS A 35 15.88 -16.61 7.16
C HIS A 35 16.66 -17.14 8.38
N GLY A 36 16.01 -17.27 9.54
CA GLY A 36 16.58 -17.87 10.75
C GLY A 36 17.48 -16.93 11.55
N TYR A 37 17.45 -15.63 11.28
CA TYR A 37 18.10 -14.65 12.15
C TYR A 37 17.21 -14.38 13.38
N ASP A 38 17.82 -14.37 14.55
CA ASP A 38 17.13 -14.01 15.81
C ASP A 38 16.46 -12.64 15.70
N GLU A 39 15.21 -12.56 16.17
CA GLU A 39 14.37 -11.37 16.04
C GLU A 39 14.95 -10.15 16.76
N ASN A 40 15.46 -10.34 17.98
CA ASN A 40 16.07 -9.26 18.75
C ASN A 40 17.34 -8.74 18.08
N TYR A 41 18.12 -9.65 17.47
CA TYR A 41 19.29 -9.29 16.69
C TYR A 41 18.95 -8.47 15.44
N VAL A 42 17.90 -8.85 14.70
CA VAL A 42 17.39 -8.11 13.54
C VAL A 42 16.88 -6.72 13.95
N ASP A 43 16.12 -6.65 15.04
CA ASP A 43 15.64 -5.37 15.60
C ASP A 43 16.81 -4.45 15.99
N GLY A 44 17.87 -5.00 16.58
CA GLY A 44 19.09 -4.25 16.87
C GLY A 44 19.79 -3.68 15.62
N LEU A 45 19.77 -4.42 14.51
CA LEU A 45 20.31 -3.96 13.23
C LEU A 45 19.47 -2.82 12.62
N ILE A 46 18.14 -2.96 12.63
CA ILE A 46 17.20 -1.95 12.11
C ILE A 46 17.26 -0.69 12.97
N ARG A 47 17.24 -0.82 14.30
CA ARG A 47 17.32 0.31 15.24
C ARG A 47 18.59 1.12 15.03
N LYS A 48 19.75 0.46 14.97
CA LYS A 48 21.04 1.13 14.74
C LYS A 48 21.10 1.84 13.38
N HIS A 49 20.42 1.33 12.35
CA HIS A 49 20.29 2.04 11.08
C HIS A 49 19.43 3.30 11.21
N SER A 50 18.30 3.22 11.93
CA SER A 50 17.42 4.37 12.14
C SER A 50 18.06 5.47 12.99
N GLU A 51 18.78 5.11 14.05
CA GLU A 51 19.56 6.05 14.87
C GLU A 51 20.61 6.79 14.02
N LEU A 52 21.33 6.08 13.15
CA LEU A 52 22.30 6.69 12.23
C LEU A 52 21.67 7.65 11.23
N GLN A 53 20.46 7.38 10.74
CA GLN A 53 19.74 8.30 9.85
C GLN A 53 19.23 9.54 10.57
N ILE A 54 18.74 9.37 11.81
CA ILE A 54 18.32 10.48 12.66
C ILE A 54 19.52 11.39 12.95
N VAL A 55 20.66 10.84 13.36
CA VAL A 55 21.88 11.64 13.63
C VAL A 55 22.37 12.38 12.39
N LYS A 56 22.33 11.76 11.20
CA LYS A 56 22.68 12.44 9.94
C LYS A 56 21.69 13.55 9.57
N GLY A 57 20.39 13.32 9.77
CA GLY A 57 19.36 14.35 9.58
C GLY A 57 19.57 15.54 10.51
N TYR A 58 19.81 15.29 11.80
CA TYR A 58 20.10 16.32 12.80
C TYR A 58 21.42 17.05 12.53
N SER A 59 22.50 16.37 12.09
CA SER A 59 23.75 17.06 11.80
C SER A 59 23.61 18.01 10.60
N VAL A 60 22.85 17.62 9.57
CA VAL A 60 22.53 18.50 8.43
C VAL A 60 21.66 19.67 8.89
N PHE A 61 20.65 19.42 9.72
CA PHE A 61 19.77 20.46 10.26
C PHE A 61 20.50 21.45 11.18
N ILE A 62 21.38 20.97 12.06
CA ILE A 62 22.22 21.80 12.94
C ILE A 62 23.22 22.61 12.11
N SER A 63 23.83 22.01 11.08
CA SER A 63 24.74 22.74 10.17
C SER A 63 23.98 23.84 9.40
N LEU A 64 22.74 23.56 8.98
CA LEU A 64 21.87 24.54 8.33
C LEU A 64 21.47 25.67 9.29
N LEU A 65 21.08 25.34 10.53
CA LEU A 65 20.80 26.33 11.57
C LEU A 65 22.03 27.19 11.89
N PHE A 66 23.22 26.59 11.91
CA PHE A 66 24.46 27.32 12.12
C PHE A 66 24.74 28.29 10.97
N LEU A 67 24.57 27.85 9.71
CA LEU A 67 24.67 28.70 8.53
C LEU A 67 23.63 29.84 8.53
N ILE A 68 22.39 29.55 8.88
CA ILE A 68 21.32 30.55 9.01
C ILE A 68 21.65 31.53 10.14
N SER A 69 22.17 31.06 11.27
CA SER A 69 22.57 31.91 12.38
C SER A 69 23.73 32.84 12.01
N ILE A 70 24.71 32.36 11.23
CA ILE A 70 25.81 33.19 10.71
C ILE A 70 25.27 34.21 9.70
N PHE A 71 24.35 33.82 8.82
CA PHE A 71 23.72 34.75 7.88
C PHE A 71 22.88 35.80 8.60
N ALA A 72 22.11 35.41 9.61
CA ALA A 72 21.30 36.31 10.43
C ALA A 72 22.17 37.25 11.28
N PHE A 73 23.29 36.78 11.83
CA PHE A 73 24.24 37.62 12.57
C PHE A 73 24.92 38.66 11.67
N ASN A 74 25.19 38.35 10.40
CA ASN A 74 25.76 39.31 9.46
C ASN A 74 24.72 40.31 8.91
N LEU A 75 23.43 39.97 8.92
CA LEU A 75 22.33 40.87 8.53
C LEU A 75 21.87 41.79 9.66
N ILE A 76 22.19 41.45 10.92
CA ILE A 76 21.82 42.23 12.10
C ILE A 76 23.11 42.79 12.73
N SER A 77 23.80 43.66 12.00
CA SER A 77 24.87 44.49 12.56
C SER A 77 24.69 45.95 12.17
N GLU A 78 23.52 46.49 12.47
CA GLU A 78 23.35 47.93 12.72
C GLU A 78 22.01 48.16 13.45
N LYS A 79 22.08 48.16 14.78
CA LYS A 79 21.43 49.13 15.68
C LYS A 79 21.48 48.62 17.12
N GLN A 80 22.39 49.21 17.88
CA GLN A 80 22.28 49.29 19.33
C GLN A 80 21.06 50.15 19.69
N ALA A 81 20.16 49.64 20.54
CA ALA A 81 19.58 50.40 21.64
C ALA A 81 18.71 49.48 22.53
N GLN A 82 19.24 49.22 23.73
CA GLN A 82 18.56 49.14 25.03
C GLN A 82 17.11 48.64 25.08
N VAL A 83 16.92 47.42 25.62
CA VAL A 83 15.67 47.03 26.29
C VAL A 83 15.88 47.18 27.79
N THR A 84 15.29 48.23 28.35
CA THR A 84 14.99 48.33 29.78
C THR A 84 13.49 48.42 29.95
N GLY A 85 12.96 47.66 30.92
CA GLY A 85 11.68 48.00 31.56
C GLY A 85 10.55 47.05 31.25
N TYR A 86 10.27 46.17 32.21
CA TYR A 86 8.92 45.73 32.51
C TYR A 86 7.98 46.94 32.55
N ALA A 87 7.00 47.01 31.65
CA ALA A 87 5.87 47.92 31.76
C ALA A 87 4.59 47.08 31.65
N VAL A 88 3.93 46.97 32.79
CA VAL A 88 2.59 46.42 32.96
C VAL A 88 1.64 47.29 32.14
N SER A 89 1.07 46.80 31.02
CA SER A 89 -0.01 47.50 30.31
C SER A 89 -1.35 46.86 30.62
N SER A 90 -1.96 47.34 31.70
CA SER A 90 -3.41 47.30 31.87
C SER A 90 -4.07 48.08 30.72
N GLY A 91 -4.69 47.39 29.76
CA GLY A 91 -5.78 47.95 28.94
C GLY A 91 -5.56 48.12 27.43
N THR A 92 -4.39 47.78 26.86
CA THR A 92 -4.15 47.94 25.40
C THR A 92 -4.08 46.62 24.62
N GLU A 93 -4.11 45.47 25.29
CA GLU A 93 -4.15 44.17 24.63
C GLU A 93 -5.57 43.85 24.15
N GLY A 94 -5.65 43.29 22.96
CA GLY A 94 -6.88 42.83 22.33
C GLY A 94 -6.55 41.74 21.33
N CYS A 95 -7.58 41.14 20.74
CA CYS A 95 -7.34 40.09 19.75
C CYS A 95 -7.20 40.68 18.34
N CYS A 96 -6.13 40.29 17.66
CA CYS A 96 -6.02 40.51 16.22
C CYS A 96 -6.69 39.38 15.44
N ALA A 97 -7.80 39.65 14.77
CA ALA A 97 -8.60 38.62 14.10
C ALA A 97 -7.89 37.96 12.90
N SER A 98 -6.88 38.60 12.30
CA SER A 98 -6.16 38.05 11.14
C SER A 98 -5.14 36.98 11.50
N ILE A 99 -4.61 37.01 12.72
CA ILE A 99 -3.61 36.04 13.22
C ILE A 99 -4.07 35.31 14.49
N CYS A 100 -5.21 35.72 15.06
CA CYS A 100 -5.81 35.19 16.27
C CYS A 100 -4.87 35.09 17.46
N GLN A 101 -4.08 36.16 17.64
CA GLN A 101 -3.19 36.35 18.77
C GLN A 101 -3.59 37.58 19.58
N GLN A 102 -3.43 37.47 20.90
CA GLN A 102 -3.47 38.60 21.82
C GLN A 102 -2.25 39.48 21.51
N THR A 103 -2.50 40.71 21.11
CA THR A 103 -1.45 41.62 20.65
C THR A 103 -1.89 43.05 20.85
N SER A 104 -1.01 44.00 20.60
CA SER A 104 -1.38 45.42 20.57
C SER A 104 -2.01 45.77 19.21
N LYS A 105 -2.81 46.84 19.18
CA LYS A 105 -3.44 47.32 17.93
C LYS A 105 -2.41 47.58 16.82
N ASN A 106 -1.20 48.00 17.17
CA ASN A 106 -0.15 48.38 16.21
C ASN A 106 0.53 47.17 15.56
N GLU A 107 0.45 46.00 16.19
CA GLU A 107 0.99 44.74 15.69
C GLU A 107 -0.05 43.95 14.89
N CYS A 108 -1.31 44.40 14.88
CA CYS A 108 -2.39 43.78 14.14
C CYS A 108 -2.53 44.32 12.72
N TYR A 109 -2.10 43.53 11.74
CA TYR A 109 -2.42 43.76 10.32
C TYR A 109 -3.83 43.23 10.03
N GLY A 110 -4.87 43.89 10.57
CA GLY A 110 -6.26 43.45 10.38
C GLY A 110 -7.25 44.05 11.37
N LYS A 111 -8.43 43.41 11.44
CA LYS A 111 -9.48 43.78 12.40
C LYS A 111 -8.99 43.47 13.82
N PHE A 112 -8.92 44.50 14.65
CA PHE A 112 -8.46 44.41 16.03
C PHE A 112 -9.64 44.60 16.99
N ALA A 113 -9.90 43.62 17.84
CA ALA A 113 -10.92 43.68 18.88
C ALA A 113 -10.29 44.04 20.23
N ALA A 114 -10.28 45.33 20.55
CA ALA A 114 -9.70 45.82 21.80
C ALA A 114 -10.40 45.20 23.02
N GLY A 115 -9.63 44.67 23.97
CA GLY A 115 -10.14 44.07 25.21
C GLY A 115 -10.81 42.69 25.07
N ALA A 116 -11.02 42.19 23.85
CA ALA A 116 -11.54 40.84 23.62
C ALA A 116 -10.42 39.80 23.69
N LYS A 117 -10.67 38.64 24.31
CA LYS A 117 -9.76 37.50 24.20
C LYS A 117 -10.02 36.79 22.87
N CYS A 118 -8.98 36.28 22.22
CA CYS A 118 -9.14 35.62 20.92
C CYS A 118 -10.11 34.42 20.91
N PRO A 119 -10.17 33.57 21.95
CA PRO A 119 -11.16 32.49 21.99
C PRO A 119 -12.62 32.98 22.02
N ASP A 120 -12.86 34.24 22.38
CA ASP A 120 -14.21 34.81 22.44
C ASP A 120 -14.65 35.37 21.07
N LEU A 121 -13.75 35.43 20.08
CA LEU A 121 -14.06 35.86 18.72
C LEU A 121 -14.32 34.65 17.82
N GLU A 122 -15.50 34.64 17.19
CA GLU A 122 -15.90 33.57 16.27
C GLU A 122 -14.93 33.37 15.10
N GLU A 123 -14.36 34.47 14.59
CA GLU A 123 -13.34 34.49 13.52
C GLU A 123 -12.06 33.73 13.91
N CYS A 124 -11.81 33.61 15.22
CA CYS A 124 -10.63 32.96 15.80
C CYS A 124 -10.90 31.57 16.36
N ASN A 125 -12.12 31.06 16.21
CA ASN A 125 -12.40 29.66 16.47
C ASN A 125 -11.63 28.80 15.47
N VAL A 126 -10.91 27.83 16.01
CA VAL A 126 -10.20 26.82 15.24
C VAL A 126 -11.15 25.66 15.03
N GLY A 127 -11.35 25.29 13.77
CA GLY A 127 -12.24 24.19 13.41
C GLY A 127 -11.77 23.48 12.15
N CYS A 128 -12.68 22.70 11.57
CA CYS A 128 -12.50 22.12 10.26
C CYS A 128 -12.93 23.12 9.20
N CYS A 129 -12.04 23.46 8.27
CA CYS A 129 -12.41 24.19 7.08
C CYS A 129 -12.63 23.23 5.93
N ILE A 130 -13.82 23.25 5.34
CA ILE A 130 -14.08 22.63 4.04
C ILE A 130 -13.90 23.74 3.00
N ASP A 131 -12.81 23.71 2.24
CA ASP A 131 -12.56 24.75 1.26
C ASP A 131 -13.53 24.66 0.06
N LYS A 132 -13.46 25.65 -0.85
CA LYS A 132 -14.32 25.70 -2.05
C LYS A 132 -14.16 24.49 -3.00
N GLU A 133 -13.06 23.74 -2.85
CA GLU A 133 -12.75 22.56 -3.65
C GLU A 133 -13.16 21.26 -2.93
N GLY A 134 -13.65 21.36 -1.69
CA GLY A 134 -14.12 20.25 -0.86
C GLY A 134 -13.03 19.64 0.02
N TYR A 135 -11.85 20.25 0.15
CA TYR A 135 -10.80 19.72 1.02
C TYR A 135 -11.08 20.05 2.49
N CYS A 136 -10.87 19.05 3.34
CA CYS A 136 -10.98 19.20 4.78
C CYS A 136 -9.63 19.57 5.41
N LEU A 137 -9.51 20.81 5.87
CA LEU A 137 -8.34 21.36 6.52
C LEU A 137 -8.60 21.44 8.03
N THR A 138 -7.94 20.57 8.80
CA THR A 138 -8.05 20.61 10.27
C THR A 138 -7.23 21.76 10.84
N ASN A 139 -7.58 22.20 12.05
CA ASN A 139 -6.94 23.31 12.75
C ASN A 139 -6.90 24.61 11.94
N TYR A 140 -7.98 24.90 11.22
CA TYR A 140 -8.09 26.08 10.37
C TYR A 140 -8.88 27.19 11.06
N LEU A 141 -8.39 28.43 10.99
CA LEU A 141 -9.09 29.60 11.54
C LEU A 141 -10.38 29.86 10.76
N SER A 142 -11.49 30.07 11.47
CA SER A 142 -12.80 30.33 10.86
C SER A 142 -12.78 31.49 9.88
N GLY A 143 -12.18 32.63 10.27
CA GLY A 143 -12.07 33.80 9.40
C GLY A 143 -11.32 33.53 8.10
N ASN A 144 -10.23 32.75 8.18
CA ASN A 144 -9.46 32.36 6.99
C ASN A 144 -10.27 31.42 6.09
N CYS A 145 -11.02 30.50 6.69
CA CYS A 145 -11.86 29.58 5.92
C CYS A 145 -12.90 30.35 5.11
N ILE A 146 -13.66 31.21 5.80
CA ILE A 146 -14.76 31.98 5.21
C ILE A 146 -14.23 32.95 4.15
N SER A 147 -13.11 33.63 4.39
CA SER A 147 -12.48 34.54 3.43
C SER A 147 -12.03 33.85 2.13
N GLY A 148 -11.68 32.57 2.22
CA GLY A 148 -11.34 31.71 1.08
C GLY A 148 -12.55 31.10 0.38
N TYR A 149 -13.76 31.51 0.73
CA TYR A 149 -15.03 30.91 0.31
C TYR A 149 -15.23 29.45 0.77
N GLY A 150 -14.60 29.06 1.86
CA GLY A 150 -14.81 27.78 2.51
C GLY A 150 -15.90 27.83 3.59
N THR A 151 -16.31 26.65 4.04
CA THR A 151 -17.26 26.46 5.15
C THR A 151 -16.48 26.04 6.39
N ASN A 152 -16.50 26.86 7.44
CA ASN A 152 -15.93 26.48 8.73
C ASN A 152 -16.95 25.71 9.57
N ILE A 153 -16.50 24.62 10.17
CA ILE A 153 -17.27 23.84 11.14
C ILE A 153 -16.46 23.82 12.43
N ASN A 154 -17.06 24.24 13.54
CA ASN A 154 -16.41 24.32 14.86
C ASN A 154 -16.23 22.94 15.53
N ARG A 155 -15.56 22.02 14.83
CA ARG A 155 -15.19 20.65 15.23
C ARG A 155 -13.88 20.26 14.52
N ASP A 156 -13.16 19.26 15.01
CA ASP A 156 -11.99 18.73 14.29
C ASP A 156 -12.47 18.03 13.00
N CYS A 157 -11.74 18.15 11.89
CA CYS A 157 -12.10 17.48 10.65
C CYS A 157 -12.21 15.96 10.82
N LYS A 158 -11.43 15.35 11.73
CA LYS A 158 -11.52 13.90 11.97
C LYS A 158 -12.90 13.47 12.51
N ASP A 159 -13.61 14.40 13.15
CA ASP A 159 -14.92 14.17 13.74
C ASP A 159 -16.05 14.31 12.70
N LEU A 160 -15.73 14.87 11.53
CA LEU A 160 -16.66 14.98 10.40
C LEU A 160 -16.55 13.74 9.52
N VAL A 161 -17.66 13.02 9.35
CA VAL A 161 -17.72 11.80 8.55
C VAL A 161 -17.24 12.03 7.11
N PHE A 162 -17.62 13.17 6.52
CA PHE A 162 -17.13 13.64 5.22
C PHE A 162 -15.61 13.62 5.13
N CYS A 163 -14.96 14.31 6.06
CA CYS A 163 -13.52 14.48 6.07
C CYS A 163 -12.75 13.20 6.43
N ARG A 164 -13.33 12.38 7.29
CA ARG A 164 -12.79 11.06 7.65
C ARG A 164 -12.79 10.09 6.46
N ASN A 165 -13.75 10.21 5.55
CA ASN A 165 -13.87 9.31 4.39
C ASN A 165 -13.08 9.81 3.16
N ILE A 166 -12.60 11.05 3.14
CA ILE A 166 -11.72 11.60 2.10
C ILE A 166 -10.24 11.21 2.33
N THR A 167 -9.93 10.40 3.34
CA THR A 167 -8.54 10.03 3.72
C THR A 167 -7.75 9.20 2.71
N ASP A 168 -8.18 9.11 1.44
CA ASP A 168 -7.32 8.58 0.39
C ASP A 168 -6.18 9.58 0.15
N LYS A 169 -5.03 9.25 0.77
CA LYS A 169 -3.75 9.97 0.80
C LYS A 169 -3.07 10.07 -0.58
N SER A 170 -3.83 10.46 -1.59
CA SER A 170 -3.26 10.94 -2.84
C SER A 170 -3.73 12.37 -3.04
N TYR A 171 -2.78 13.28 -3.26
CA TYR A 171 -2.99 14.62 -3.82
C TYR A 171 -3.71 14.61 -5.20
N GLY A 172 -4.29 13.47 -5.62
CA GLY A 172 -5.07 13.28 -6.82
C GLY A 172 -6.55 13.55 -6.56
N ALA A 173 -6.93 14.80 -6.77
CA ALA A 173 -8.28 15.33 -6.86
C ALA A 173 -9.36 14.33 -7.31
N ARG A 174 -10.36 14.07 -6.45
CA ARG A 174 -11.74 14.01 -6.92
C ARG A 174 -12.32 15.40 -6.77
N LYS A 175 -12.44 16.13 -7.88
CA LYS A 175 -13.27 17.34 -7.94
C LYS A 175 -14.72 16.90 -7.68
N TYR A 176 -15.17 16.99 -6.44
CA TYR A 176 -16.61 17.03 -6.21
C TYR A 176 -17.09 18.37 -6.77
N ASN A 177 -17.92 18.31 -7.79
CA ASN A 177 -18.42 19.50 -8.49
C ASN A 177 -19.50 20.14 -7.59
N LEU A 178 -19.07 20.80 -6.51
CA LEU A 178 -19.90 21.44 -5.48
C LEU A 178 -20.64 22.70 -5.99
N LYS A 179 -20.77 22.89 -7.30
CA LYS A 179 -21.41 24.06 -7.91
C LYS A 179 -22.91 24.17 -7.58
N ASN A 180 -23.54 23.09 -7.10
CA ASN A 180 -24.91 23.14 -6.61
C ASN A 180 -24.87 23.22 -5.07
N LYS A 181 -25.35 24.31 -4.47
CA LYS A 181 -25.44 24.46 -3.00
C LYS A 181 -26.32 23.38 -2.35
N ALA A 182 -27.17 22.70 -3.13
CA ALA A 182 -27.97 21.55 -2.70
C ALA A 182 -27.27 20.18 -2.88
N ALA A 183 -26.01 20.13 -3.34
CA ALA A 183 -25.33 18.89 -3.70
C ALA A 183 -24.72 18.22 -2.45
N GLY A 184 -25.44 17.29 -1.84
CA GLY A 184 -24.88 16.37 -0.84
C GLY A 184 -24.12 15.17 -1.45
N PHE A 185 -23.61 14.28 -0.60
CA PHE A 185 -22.98 13.02 -1.04
C PHE A 185 -23.42 11.83 -0.19
N SER A 186 -23.43 10.63 -0.76
CA SER A 186 -23.73 9.40 -0.03
C SER A 186 -22.50 8.87 0.72
N ALA A 187 -22.71 8.43 1.97
CA ALA A 187 -21.68 7.91 2.86
C ALA A 187 -21.89 6.42 3.19
N SER A 188 -22.22 5.59 2.20
CA SER A 188 -22.45 4.15 2.40
C SER A 188 -21.20 3.37 2.84
N LYS A 189 -21.36 2.44 3.82
CA LYS A 189 -20.34 1.47 4.25
C LYS A 189 -20.29 0.18 3.40
N SER A 190 -21.42 -0.30 2.89
CA SER A 190 -21.49 -1.47 1.99
C SER A 190 -22.59 -1.26 0.94
N ASN A 191 -22.26 -1.55 -0.31
CA ASN A 191 -23.19 -1.43 -1.43
C ASN A 191 -23.73 -2.78 -1.90
N SER A 192 -23.41 -3.87 -1.19
CA SER A 192 -23.80 -5.23 -1.55
C SER A 192 -24.12 -6.02 -0.28
N GLU A 193 -25.33 -6.57 -0.15
CA GLU A 193 -25.72 -7.44 0.96
C GLU A 193 -26.75 -8.49 0.52
N TYR A 194 -26.98 -9.50 1.36
CA TYR A 194 -27.97 -10.56 1.11
C TYR A 194 -29.42 -10.08 1.20
N TYR A 195 -30.34 -10.76 0.53
CA TYR A 195 -31.77 -10.50 0.66
C TYR A 195 -32.25 -10.71 2.10
N LYS A 196 -33.19 -9.87 2.54
CA LYS A 196 -33.63 -9.72 3.95
C LYS A 196 -32.58 -9.15 4.90
N SER A 197 -31.43 -8.71 4.41
CA SER A 197 -30.50 -7.90 5.20
C SER A 197 -30.94 -6.43 5.27
N SER A 198 -30.27 -5.71 6.18
CA SER A 198 -30.41 -4.28 6.35
C SER A 198 -29.29 -3.52 5.65
N PHE A 199 -29.66 -2.52 4.84
CA PHE A 199 -28.75 -1.62 4.15
C PHE A 199 -28.76 -0.26 4.85
N SER A 200 -27.58 0.27 5.19
CA SER A 200 -27.49 1.65 5.68
C SER A 200 -27.51 2.62 4.50
N ILE A 201 -28.49 3.50 4.50
CA ILE A 201 -28.61 4.59 3.53
C ILE A 201 -28.23 5.87 4.26
N GLN A 202 -27.19 6.53 3.78
CA GLN A 202 -26.66 7.76 4.37
C GLN A 202 -26.50 8.83 3.31
N TYR A 203 -26.85 10.07 3.65
CA TYR A 203 -26.69 11.23 2.78
C TYR A 203 -26.32 12.48 3.59
N TYR A 204 -25.20 13.09 3.25
CA TYR A 204 -24.77 14.33 3.89
C TYR A 204 -25.29 15.56 3.14
N ILE A 205 -25.84 16.54 3.85
CA ILE A 205 -26.36 17.79 3.28
C ILE A 205 -25.44 18.96 3.70
N TYR A 206 -24.94 19.73 2.73
CA TYR A 206 -24.09 20.89 3.04
C TYR A 206 -24.85 22.06 3.65
N ASP A 207 -26.01 22.38 3.10
CA ASP A 207 -26.87 23.46 3.55
C ASP A 207 -28.26 22.90 3.89
N LYS A 208 -28.54 22.76 5.18
CA LYS A 208 -29.85 22.31 5.67
C LYS A 208 -30.85 23.45 5.85
N THR A 209 -30.50 24.68 5.46
CA THR A 209 -31.41 25.82 5.58
C THR A 209 -32.69 25.53 4.83
N ASN A 210 -33.83 25.66 5.52
CA ASN A 210 -35.16 25.36 5.01
C ASN A 210 -35.40 23.91 4.59
N VAL A 211 -34.51 22.96 4.87
CA VAL A 211 -34.79 21.53 4.65
C VAL A 211 -35.71 21.03 5.77
N LEU A 212 -36.93 20.65 5.40
CA LEU A 212 -37.94 20.13 6.31
C LEU A 212 -37.73 18.62 6.57
N SER A 213 -37.48 17.85 5.50
CA SER A 213 -37.25 16.41 5.61
C SER A 213 -36.39 15.88 4.48
N VAL A 214 -35.67 14.79 4.76
CA VAL A 214 -34.83 14.07 3.82
C VAL A 214 -35.39 12.68 3.64
N ILE A 215 -35.58 12.26 2.39
CA ILE A 215 -36.21 10.99 2.06
C ILE A 215 -35.33 10.26 1.03
N ALA A 216 -35.14 8.96 1.21
CA ALA A 216 -34.51 8.10 0.23
C ALA A 216 -35.57 7.28 -0.50
N GLU A 217 -35.60 7.40 -1.83
CA GLU A 217 -36.38 6.56 -2.72
C GLU A 217 -35.49 5.43 -3.25
N ILE A 218 -35.85 4.19 -2.99
CA ILE A 218 -35.15 3.01 -3.49
C ILE A 218 -35.84 2.55 -4.78
N LYS A 219 -35.11 2.49 -5.89
CA LYS A 219 -35.66 2.19 -7.23
C LYS A 219 -35.00 0.98 -7.88
N ASP A 220 -35.79 0.16 -8.54
CA ASP A 220 -35.37 -0.93 -9.42
C ASP A 220 -35.69 -0.54 -10.86
N ASN A 221 -34.66 -0.27 -11.67
CA ASN A 221 -34.82 0.18 -13.05
C ASN A 221 -35.79 1.37 -13.20
N GLY A 222 -35.68 2.34 -12.29
CA GLY A 222 -36.53 3.54 -12.25
C GLY A 222 -37.90 3.35 -11.58
N LYS A 223 -38.33 2.11 -11.30
CA LYS A 223 -39.56 1.82 -10.56
C LYS A 223 -39.31 1.95 -9.06
N LEU A 224 -40.11 2.74 -8.36
CA LEU A 224 -40.07 2.84 -6.90
C LEU A 224 -40.39 1.49 -6.26
N ILE A 225 -39.47 1.01 -5.43
CA ILE A 225 -39.62 -0.18 -4.60
C ILE A 225 -40.07 0.22 -3.20
N ASP A 226 -39.42 1.23 -2.62
CA ASP A 226 -39.62 1.64 -1.24
C ASP A 226 -39.20 3.10 -1.03
N GLU A 227 -39.69 3.71 0.04
CA GLU A 227 -39.37 5.07 0.46
C GLU A 227 -39.11 5.09 1.98
N ILE A 228 -37.97 5.65 2.39
CA ILE A 228 -37.64 5.80 3.81
C ILE A 228 -37.23 7.23 4.14
N ALA A 229 -37.65 7.73 5.30
CA ALA A 229 -37.14 8.99 5.84
C ALA A 229 -35.71 8.79 6.38
N LEU A 230 -34.85 9.78 6.16
CA LEU A 230 -33.50 9.83 6.74
C LEU A 230 -33.47 10.88 7.86
N TYR A 231 -32.72 10.60 8.94
CA TYR A 231 -32.67 11.43 10.15
C TYR A 231 -31.23 11.84 10.47
N ASP A 232 -31.07 13.01 11.08
CA ASP A 232 -29.82 13.56 11.66
C ASP A 232 -30.02 13.74 13.19
N ASP A 233 -30.36 12.65 13.86
CA ASP A 233 -30.67 12.54 15.28
C ASP A 233 -29.65 11.75 16.12
N GLY A 234 -28.63 11.17 15.47
CA GLY A 234 -27.57 10.36 16.07
C GLY A 234 -27.98 8.91 16.41
N SER A 235 -29.16 8.46 15.99
CA SER A 235 -29.69 7.12 16.29
C SER A 235 -29.94 6.25 15.06
N HIS A 236 -29.90 6.80 13.86
CA HIS A 236 -30.29 6.12 12.62
C HIS A 236 -29.09 5.78 11.73
N ASN A 237 -27.96 5.41 12.34
CA ASN A 237 -26.68 5.23 11.64
C ASN A 237 -26.27 6.48 10.87
N ASP A 238 -26.46 7.64 11.47
CA ASP A 238 -26.30 8.97 10.88
C ASP A 238 -25.15 9.75 11.55
N GLY A 239 -24.39 9.12 12.44
CA GLY A 239 -23.26 9.78 13.10
C GLY A 239 -23.71 10.53 14.36
N THR A 240 -23.35 11.80 14.48
CA THR A 240 -23.71 12.61 15.64
C THR A 240 -24.88 13.51 15.30
N LYS A 241 -25.83 13.66 16.23
CA LYS A 241 -26.97 14.56 16.06
C LYS A 241 -26.55 15.95 15.57
N ASN A 242 -27.29 16.46 14.59
CA ASN A 242 -27.13 17.77 13.95
C ASN A 242 -25.79 17.98 13.21
N ASP A 243 -25.14 16.91 12.73
CA ASP A 243 -23.91 17.02 11.93
C ASP A 243 -24.16 17.05 10.41
N ASN A 244 -25.43 17.13 10.02
CA ASN A 244 -25.95 17.13 8.65
C ASN A 244 -25.71 15.84 7.86
N LEU A 245 -25.21 14.77 8.50
CA LEU A 245 -25.30 13.43 7.94
C LEU A 245 -26.67 12.86 8.30
N TYR A 246 -27.48 12.59 7.29
CA TYR A 246 -28.77 11.95 7.46
C TYR A 246 -28.63 10.47 7.18
N GLY A 247 -29.20 9.62 8.03
CA GLY A 247 -29.11 8.17 7.90
C GLY A 247 -30.43 7.48 8.22
N ASN A 248 -30.60 6.28 7.65
CA ASN A 248 -31.53 5.28 8.13
C ASN A 248 -31.13 3.89 7.58
N ASN A 249 -31.80 2.86 8.05
CA ASN A 249 -31.64 1.49 7.61
C ASN A 249 -32.85 1.05 6.78
N TRP A 250 -32.57 0.50 5.61
CA TRP A 250 -33.55 -0.09 4.72
C TRP A 250 -33.51 -1.62 4.82
N LEU A 251 -34.67 -2.29 4.84
CA LEU A 251 -34.74 -3.75 4.84
C LEU A 251 -35.08 -4.25 3.44
N SER A 252 -34.19 -5.03 2.84
CA SER A 252 -34.35 -5.53 1.47
C SER A 252 -35.49 -6.56 1.30
N SER A 253 -36.14 -6.99 2.38
CA SER A 253 -37.32 -7.85 2.33
C SER A 253 -38.51 -7.21 1.62
N THR A 254 -38.51 -5.90 1.40
CA THR A 254 -39.56 -5.19 0.65
C THR A 254 -39.47 -5.39 -0.86
N ILE A 255 -38.34 -5.90 -1.37
CA ILE A 255 -38.20 -6.27 -2.77
C ILE A 255 -39.08 -7.52 -3.05
N PRO A 256 -39.89 -7.51 -4.13
CA PRO A 256 -40.58 -8.70 -4.61
C PRO A 256 -39.60 -9.85 -4.88
N ASP A 257 -40.06 -11.08 -4.73
CA ASP A 257 -39.22 -12.27 -4.85
C ASP A 257 -38.42 -12.31 -6.16
N PHE A 258 -37.13 -12.67 -6.07
CA PHE A 258 -36.20 -12.71 -7.20
C PHE A 258 -35.11 -13.77 -6.98
N GLU A 259 -34.27 -14.03 -7.98
CA GLU A 259 -33.08 -14.88 -7.84
C GLU A 259 -31.85 -14.14 -8.37
N GLY A 260 -30.67 -14.50 -7.86
CA GLY A 260 -29.40 -13.93 -8.30
C GLY A 260 -29.08 -12.61 -7.61
N PHE A 261 -28.84 -11.56 -8.39
CA PHE A 261 -28.52 -10.23 -7.88
C PHE A 261 -29.50 -9.20 -8.44
N LYS A 262 -29.84 -8.20 -7.63
CA LYS A 262 -30.64 -7.06 -8.06
C LYS A 262 -29.92 -5.77 -7.69
N GLN A 263 -29.73 -4.90 -8.68
CA GLN A 263 -29.19 -3.57 -8.45
C GLN A 263 -30.35 -2.60 -8.22
N LEU A 264 -30.19 -1.73 -7.23
CA LEU A 264 -31.14 -0.68 -6.90
C LEU A 264 -30.42 0.66 -6.90
N ASP A 265 -31.08 1.68 -7.44
CA ASP A 265 -30.63 3.06 -7.36
C ASP A 265 -31.35 3.74 -6.18
N VAL A 266 -30.61 4.51 -5.40
CA VAL A 266 -31.17 5.32 -4.32
C VAL A 266 -31.16 6.77 -4.77
N ASN A 267 -32.35 7.38 -4.82
CA ASN A 267 -32.50 8.81 -5.01
C ASN A 267 -32.75 9.47 -3.65
N VAL A 268 -32.29 10.70 -3.47
CA VAL A 268 -32.60 11.50 -2.28
C VAL A 268 -33.53 12.64 -2.65
N ILE A 269 -34.64 12.75 -1.94
CA ILE A 269 -35.62 13.82 -2.05
C ILE A 269 -35.45 14.74 -0.84
N LEU A 270 -35.14 16.00 -1.12
CA LEU A 270 -35.11 17.07 -0.13
C LEU A 270 -36.43 17.82 -0.21
N LYS A 271 -37.24 17.77 0.85
CA LYS A 271 -38.46 18.59 0.98
C LYS A 271 -38.13 19.83 1.79
N TYR A 272 -38.49 21.00 1.28
CA TYR A 272 -38.23 22.27 1.94
C TYR A 272 -39.46 22.81 2.68
N VAL A 273 -39.25 23.76 3.59
CA VAL A 273 -40.32 24.38 4.41
C VAL A 273 -41.37 25.10 3.55
N ASP A 274 -41.00 25.56 2.35
CA ASP A 274 -41.92 26.18 1.38
C ASP A 274 -42.71 25.14 0.54
N ASN A 275 -42.65 23.86 0.91
CA ASN A 275 -43.21 22.70 0.20
C ASN A 275 -42.61 22.44 -1.19
N THR A 276 -41.52 23.10 -1.58
CA THR A 276 -40.77 22.70 -2.78
C THR A 276 -39.98 21.42 -2.49
N GLN A 277 -39.65 20.68 -3.56
CA GLN A 277 -38.85 19.46 -3.46
C GLN A 277 -37.74 19.45 -4.50
N ASN A 278 -36.58 18.93 -4.12
CA ASN A 278 -35.47 18.67 -5.02
C ASN A 278 -35.13 17.18 -4.99
N SER A 279 -35.04 16.55 -6.16
CA SER A 279 -34.66 15.16 -6.31
C SER A 279 -33.23 15.05 -6.82
N ILE A 280 -32.43 14.28 -6.09
CA ILE A 280 -31.04 14.01 -6.42
C ILE A 280 -30.97 12.54 -6.80
N ASN A 281 -30.72 12.28 -8.08
CA ASN A 281 -30.77 10.92 -8.63
C ASN A 281 -29.47 10.16 -8.39
N ASN A 282 -29.56 8.84 -8.21
CA ASN A 282 -28.43 7.90 -8.15
C ASN A 282 -27.38 8.29 -7.09
N THR A 283 -27.84 8.74 -5.92
CA THR A 283 -26.97 9.11 -4.80
C THR A 283 -26.19 7.92 -4.26
N GLN A 284 -26.79 6.74 -4.28
CA GLN A 284 -26.21 5.47 -3.88
C GLN A 284 -26.70 4.36 -4.81
N ARG A 285 -25.93 3.28 -4.93
CA ARG A 285 -26.33 2.05 -5.61
C ARG A 285 -26.20 0.88 -4.65
N LEU A 286 -27.26 0.10 -4.52
CA LEU A 286 -27.30 -1.10 -3.70
C LEU A 286 -27.33 -2.33 -4.60
N THR A 287 -26.74 -3.42 -4.13
CA THR A 287 -26.77 -4.73 -4.77
C THR A 287 -27.32 -5.72 -3.75
N VAL A 288 -28.47 -6.31 -4.05
CA VAL A 288 -29.11 -7.28 -3.17
C VAL A 288 -28.93 -8.66 -3.76
N ILE A 289 -28.43 -9.60 -2.95
CA ILE A 289 -28.03 -10.94 -3.39
C ILE A 289 -29.01 -11.96 -2.81
N LYS A 290 -29.66 -12.76 -3.65
CA LYS A 290 -30.57 -13.83 -3.22
C LYS A 290 -30.19 -15.16 -3.84
N ASP A 291 -30.02 -16.18 -3.00
CA ASP A 291 -29.76 -17.57 -3.38
C ASP A 291 -28.58 -17.74 -4.36
N ASN A 292 -27.56 -16.88 -4.23
CA ASN A 292 -26.42 -16.86 -5.14
C ASN A 292 -25.10 -17.01 -4.37
N LYS A 293 -24.25 -17.93 -4.83
CA LYS A 293 -22.92 -18.17 -4.29
C LYS A 293 -21.84 -17.26 -4.89
N CYS A 294 -22.16 -16.57 -5.99
CA CYS A 294 -21.26 -15.63 -6.65
C CYS A 294 -21.58 -14.21 -6.19
N VAL A 295 -20.85 -13.77 -5.18
CA VAL A 295 -21.06 -12.47 -4.53
C VAL A 295 -20.23 -11.40 -5.23
N PRO A 296 -20.84 -10.29 -5.65
CA PRO A 296 -20.10 -9.20 -6.27
C PRO A 296 -19.28 -8.40 -5.27
N THR A 297 -17.99 -8.26 -5.56
CA THR A 297 -17.08 -7.40 -4.79
C THR A 297 -16.89 -6.04 -5.45
N PHE A 298 -16.87 -6.01 -6.79
CA PHE A 298 -16.79 -4.78 -7.56
C PHE A 298 -17.49 -4.98 -8.91
N ILE A 299 -18.60 -4.28 -9.17
CA ILE A 299 -19.29 -4.36 -10.46
C ILE A 299 -19.35 -2.99 -11.13
N GLN A 300 -19.07 -3.00 -12.42
CA GLN A 300 -19.47 -2.00 -13.38
C GLN A 300 -20.66 -2.56 -14.15
N TRP A 301 -21.78 -1.84 -14.25
CA TRP A 301 -23.05 -2.45 -14.68
C TRP A 301 -23.34 -2.30 -16.18
N SER A 302 -22.30 -2.10 -17.01
CA SER A 302 -22.46 -1.99 -18.47
C SER A 302 -22.35 -3.38 -19.13
N GLN A 303 -23.51 -3.94 -19.46
CA GLN A 303 -23.69 -5.39 -19.65
C GLN A 303 -22.94 -6.05 -20.82
N ASP A 304 -22.44 -5.29 -21.80
CA ASP A 304 -22.08 -5.93 -23.08
C ASP A 304 -20.58 -6.12 -23.33
N LYS A 305 -19.69 -5.55 -22.50
CA LYS A 305 -18.24 -5.54 -22.81
C LYS A 305 -17.30 -5.91 -21.67
N GLN A 306 -17.79 -6.19 -20.47
CA GLN A 306 -16.91 -6.38 -19.31
C GLN A 306 -16.34 -7.80 -19.18
N HIS A 307 -15.09 -7.85 -18.74
CA HIS A 307 -14.43 -9.08 -18.30
C HIS A 307 -14.72 -9.30 -16.83
N SER A 308 -14.86 -10.55 -16.40
CA SER A 308 -15.02 -10.90 -14.99
C SER A 308 -13.70 -11.42 -14.41
N ILE A 309 -13.42 -11.05 -13.16
CA ILE A 309 -12.43 -11.69 -12.29
C ILE A 309 -13.20 -12.35 -11.15
N ILE A 310 -13.07 -13.66 -11.00
CA ILE A 310 -13.78 -14.44 -9.99
C ILE A 310 -12.76 -14.96 -8.99
N PHE A 311 -12.90 -14.54 -7.73
CA PHE A 311 -12.11 -15.07 -6.64
C PHE A 311 -12.73 -16.35 -6.09
N ALA A 312 -11.92 -17.37 -5.89
CA ALA A 312 -12.31 -18.59 -5.19
C ALA A 312 -11.39 -18.82 -3.99
N ALA A 313 -11.92 -19.45 -2.95
CA ALA A 313 -11.18 -19.77 -1.74
C ALA A 313 -10.70 -21.22 -1.75
N GLN A 314 -9.45 -21.46 -1.40
CA GLN A 314 -8.92 -22.78 -1.08
C GLN A 314 -8.15 -22.70 0.24
N ASN A 315 -8.34 -23.71 1.11
CA ASN A 315 -7.71 -23.77 2.44
C ASN A 315 -8.12 -22.61 3.39
N TYR A 316 -9.34 -22.05 3.23
CA TYR A 316 -9.89 -21.03 4.14
C TYR A 316 -10.81 -21.61 5.23
N ASP A 317 -11.06 -22.92 5.24
CA ASP A 317 -12.01 -23.57 6.16
C ASP A 317 -11.71 -23.30 7.64
N SER A 318 -10.43 -23.22 8.00
CA SER A 318 -9.97 -22.95 9.38
C SER A 318 -9.90 -21.46 9.73
N GLN A 319 -9.79 -20.58 8.73
CA GLN A 319 -9.65 -19.13 8.91
C GLN A 319 -10.99 -18.37 8.75
N GLY A 320 -11.99 -19.02 8.16
CA GLY A 320 -13.33 -18.46 7.92
C GLY A 320 -13.43 -17.59 6.67
N PHE A 321 -14.64 -17.45 6.14
CA PHE A 321 -14.94 -16.64 4.95
C PHE A 321 -14.65 -15.15 5.13
N GLN A 322 -14.70 -14.63 6.36
CA GLN A 322 -14.34 -13.23 6.63
C GLN A 322 -12.87 -12.94 6.30
N LYS A 323 -11.97 -13.90 6.55
CA LYS A 323 -10.56 -13.75 6.17
C LYS A 323 -10.38 -13.76 4.66
N PHE A 324 -11.11 -14.63 3.96
CA PHE A 324 -11.13 -14.67 2.50
C PHE A 324 -11.61 -13.34 1.91
N GLU A 325 -12.68 -12.75 2.45
CA GLU A 325 -13.16 -11.43 2.06
C GLU A 325 -12.08 -10.36 2.17
N THR A 326 -11.46 -10.27 3.34
CA THR A 326 -10.40 -9.31 3.61
C THR A 326 -9.22 -9.49 2.65
N ASP A 327 -8.87 -10.75 2.34
CA ASP A 327 -7.78 -11.05 1.40
C ASP A 327 -8.14 -10.69 -0.04
N VAL A 328 -9.38 -10.93 -0.47
CA VAL A 328 -9.87 -10.49 -1.78
C VAL A 328 -9.82 -8.96 -1.89
N GLU A 329 -10.26 -8.23 -0.88
CA GLU A 329 -10.22 -6.76 -0.87
C GLU A 329 -8.80 -6.22 -0.94
N ASN A 330 -7.89 -6.78 -0.14
CA ASN A 330 -6.47 -6.40 -0.15
C ASN A 330 -5.83 -6.71 -1.51
N PHE A 331 -6.11 -7.90 -2.06
CA PHE A 331 -5.61 -8.31 -3.36
C PHE A 331 -6.13 -7.39 -4.46
N LEU A 332 -7.41 -7.02 -4.42
CA LEU A 332 -8.02 -6.09 -5.38
C LEU A 332 -7.45 -4.69 -5.28
N GLY A 333 -7.23 -4.18 -4.06
CA GLY A 333 -6.56 -2.91 -3.85
C GLY A 333 -5.17 -2.89 -4.49
N ALA A 334 -4.39 -3.97 -4.31
CA ALA A 334 -3.10 -4.13 -4.94
C ALA A 334 -3.21 -4.28 -6.47
N LEU A 335 -4.17 -5.05 -6.98
CA LEU A 335 -4.39 -5.25 -8.41
C LEU A 335 -4.75 -3.92 -9.12
N PHE A 336 -5.67 -3.15 -8.56
CA PHE A 336 -6.09 -1.85 -9.10
C PHE A 336 -5.08 -0.72 -8.84
N SER A 337 -3.98 -0.99 -8.13
CA SER A 337 -2.84 -0.06 -8.06
C SER A 337 -1.98 -0.09 -9.34
N ILE A 338 -2.14 -1.13 -10.17
CA ILE A 338 -1.42 -1.28 -11.42
C ILE A 338 -2.16 -0.54 -12.52
N ASP A 339 -1.46 0.30 -13.27
CA ASP A 339 -2.04 1.15 -14.31
C ASP A 339 -2.93 0.39 -15.30
N LYS A 340 -2.55 -0.84 -15.68
CA LYS A 340 -3.34 -1.66 -16.59
C LYS A 340 -4.76 -1.93 -16.07
N PHE A 341 -4.89 -2.43 -14.85
CA PHE A 341 -6.20 -2.75 -14.27
C PHE A 341 -6.91 -1.51 -13.77
N LYS A 342 -6.16 -0.51 -13.27
CA LYS A 342 -6.69 0.80 -12.89
C LYS A 342 -7.39 1.49 -14.06
N ASN A 343 -6.73 1.55 -15.22
CA ASN A 343 -7.25 2.22 -16.42
C ASN A 343 -8.33 1.40 -17.14
N ASN A 344 -8.48 0.11 -16.82
CA ASN A 344 -9.53 -0.76 -17.36
C ASN A 344 -10.59 -1.11 -16.32
N LYS A 345 -10.65 -0.37 -15.20
CA LYS A 345 -11.55 -0.66 -14.09
C LYS A 345 -13.02 -0.60 -14.52
N GLU A 346 -13.38 0.26 -15.47
CA GLU A 346 -14.72 0.35 -16.08
C GLU A 346 -15.11 -0.87 -16.93
N ASN A 347 -14.13 -1.66 -17.36
CA ASN A 347 -14.27 -2.86 -18.19
C ASN A 347 -14.18 -4.16 -17.38
N LEU A 348 -14.17 -4.07 -16.04
CA LEU A 348 -13.96 -5.18 -15.13
C LEU A 348 -15.12 -5.34 -14.15
N ASN A 349 -15.59 -6.57 -14.01
CA ASN A 349 -16.43 -7.03 -12.90
C ASN A 349 -15.62 -7.98 -12.04
N VAL A 350 -15.85 -7.94 -10.74
CA VAL A 350 -15.17 -8.76 -9.76
C VAL A 350 -16.20 -9.39 -8.85
N HIS A 351 -16.09 -10.70 -8.75
CA HIS A 351 -16.92 -11.54 -7.92
C HIS A 351 -16.05 -12.39 -7.00
N ARG A 352 -16.64 -12.91 -5.94
CA ARG A 352 -16.09 -13.94 -5.08
C ARG A 352 -17.09 -15.09 -4.98
N LEU A 353 -16.58 -16.32 -4.93
CA LEU A 353 -17.37 -17.51 -4.67
C LEU A 353 -17.40 -17.76 -3.16
N GLU A 354 -18.59 -17.71 -2.56
CA GLU A 354 -18.81 -18.05 -1.15
C GLU A 354 -18.91 -19.56 -0.94
N GLN A 355 -17.94 -20.27 -1.52
CA GLN A 355 -17.73 -21.69 -1.31
C GLN A 355 -16.23 -21.95 -1.30
N SER A 356 -15.73 -22.48 -0.20
CA SER A 356 -14.35 -22.95 -0.10
C SER A 356 -14.21 -24.28 -0.83
N LEU A 357 -13.15 -24.42 -1.62
CA LEU A 357 -12.81 -25.65 -2.32
C LEU A 357 -12.12 -26.59 -1.33
N SER A 358 -12.77 -27.72 -1.03
CA SER A 358 -12.17 -28.78 -0.21
C SER A 358 -11.00 -29.48 -0.91
N TYR A 359 -11.00 -29.50 -2.23
CA TYR A 359 -9.88 -29.92 -3.07
C TYR A 359 -9.87 -29.09 -4.36
N PHE A 360 -8.66 -28.79 -4.87
CA PHE A 360 -8.52 -28.06 -6.13
C PHE A 360 -8.74 -28.99 -7.32
N ASN A 361 -9.75 -28.68 -8.14
CA ASN A 361 -10.01 -29.36 -9.40
C ASN A 361 -10.54 -28.36 -10.42
N ILE A 362 -9.80 -28.20 -11.53
CA ILE A 362 -10.08 -27.21 -12.56
C ILE A 362 -11.49 -27.37 -13.17
N PRO A 363 -11.90 -28.55 -13.68
CA PRO A 363 -13.27 -28.76 -14.17
C PRO A 363 -14.35 -28.43 -13.14
N THR A 364 -14.19 -28.86 -11.89
CA THR A 364 -15.15 -28.59 -10.82
C THR A 364 -15.26 -27.09 -10.55
N LEU A 365 -14.13 -26.37 -10.45
CA LEU A 365 -14.11 -24.93 -10.23
C LEU A 365 -14.77 -24.18 -11.39
N ALA A 366 -14.46 -24.53 -12.64
CA ALA A 366 -15.09 -23.94 -13.81
C ALA A 366 -16.61 -24.19 -13.82
N SER A 367 -17.06 -25.39 -13.42
CA SER A 367 -18.48 -25.72 -13.30
C SER A 367 -19.18 -24.93 -12.19
N ILE A 368 -18.54 -24.75 -11.03
CA ILE A 368 -19.06 -23.90 -9.94
C ILE A 368 -19.17 -22.45 -10.40
N ALA A 369 -18.13 -21.92 -11.06
CA ALA A 369 -18.16 -20.57 -11.61
C ALA A 369 -19.27 -20.39 -12.66
N SER A 370 -19.42 -21.32 -13.61
CA SER A 370 -20.48 -21.28 -14.62
C SER A 370 -21.90 -21.38 -14.05
N SER A 371 -22.09 -22.17 -12.98
CA SER A 371 -23.41 -22.35 -12.37
C SER A 371 -23.76 -21.22 -11.37
N SER A 372 -22.76 -20.63 -10.73
CA SER A 372 -22.97 -19.61 -9.68
C SER A 372 -22.85 -18.18 -10.22
N CYS A 373 -22.03 -17.93 -11.24
CA CYS A 373 -21.80 -16.60 -11.80
C CYS A 373 -22.41 -16.50 -13.22
N PRO A 374 -23.63 -15.95 -13.38
CA PRO A 374 -24.33 -15.93 -14.68
C PRO A 374 -23.57 -15.23 -15.82
N SER A 375 -22.67 -14.29 -15.49
CA SER A 375 -21.85 -13.56 -16.46
C SER A 375 -20.54 -14.26 -16.82
N TYR A 376 -20.21 -15.40 -16.21
CA TYR A 376 -18.92 -16.06 -16.40
C TYR A 376 -18.76 -16.64 -17.80
N ASN A 377 -17.66 -16.29 -18.46
CA ASN A 377 -17.24 -16.81 -19.74
C ASN A 377 -15.79 -17.32 -19.68
N SER A 378 -15.61 -18.64 -19.78
CA SER A 378 -14.29 -19.30 -19.67
C SER A 378 -13.24 -18.86 -20.69
N LYS A 379 -13.63 -18.23 -21.79
CA LYS A 379 -12.68 -17.69 -22.80
C LYS A 379 -12.21 -16.27 -22.46
N LYS A 380 -13.01 -15.52 -21.71
CA LYS A 380 -12.82 -14.08 -21.47
C LYS A 380 -12.37 -13.78 -20.05
N ASP A 381 -12.91 -14.52 -19.09
CA ASP A 381 -12.86 -14.20 -17.67
C ASP A 381 -11.73 -14.95 -16.97
N LEU A 382 -11.28 -14.39 -15.86
CA LEU A 382 -10.19 -14.91 -15.05
C LEU A 382 -10.75 -15.46 -13.74
N ILE A 383 -10.36 -16.66 -13.35
CA ILE A 383 -10.57 -17.18 -12.00
C ILE A 383 -9.25 -17.11 -11.23
N ILE A 384 -9.27 -16.46 -10.07
CA ILE A 384 -8.14 -16.39 -9.14
C ILE A 384 -8.50 -17.18 -7.89
N VAL A 385 -7.85 -18.31 -7.70
CA VAL A 385 -7.94 -19.10 -6.46
C VAL A 385 -6.92 -18.57 -5.48
N LEU A 386 -7.41 -17.96 -4.40
CA LEU A 386 -6.56 -17.64 -3.27
C LEU A 386 -6.39 -18.90 -2.44
N ASP A 387 -5.13 -19.32 -2.29
CA ASP A 387 -4.74 -20.48 -1.50
C ASP A 387 -3.73 -20.02 -0.46
N ALA A 388 -4.11 -20.06 0.83
CA ALA A 388 -3.27 -19.60 1.92
C ALA A 388 -1.95 -20.39 2.06
N ASN A 389 -1.91 -21.61 1.54
CA ASN A 389 -0.74 -22.50 1.59
C ASN A 389 0.11 -22.43 0.32
N GLU A 390 -0.37 -21.80 -0.74
CA GLU A 390 0.38 -21.70 -1.99
C GLU A 390 1.54 -20.72 -1.83
N GLU A 391 2.74 -21.14 -2.25
CA GLU A 391 3.97 -20.35 -2.12
C GLU A 391 4.24 -19.51 -3.37
N TYR A 392 3.78 -19.96 -4.54
CA TYR A 392 4.04 -19.34 -5.83
C TYR A 392 2.76 -18.87 -6.52
N CYS A 393 2.89 -18.19 -7.65
CA CYS A 393 1.76 -18.01 -8.55
C CYS A 393 1.81 -19.12 -9.59
N VAL A 394 0.77 -19.93 -9.65
CA VAL A 394 0.65 -21.07 -10.55
C VAL A 394 -0.47 -20.81 -11.55
N ALA A 395 -0.14 -20.81 -12.84
CA ALA A 395 -1.13 -20.77 -13.91
C ALA A 395 -1.59 -22.20 -14.22
N GLU A 396 -2.71 -22.59 -13.63
CA GLU A 396 -3.33 -23.92 -13.79
C GLU A 396 -3.96 -24.06 -15.19
N SER A 397 -4.36 -22.92 -15.76
CA SER A 397 -4.63 -22.73 -17.19
C SER A 397 -4.45 -21.25 -17.55
N ASN A 398 -4.64 -20.88 -18.82
CA ASN A 398 -4.58 -19.48 -19.26
C ASN A 398 -5.58 -18.54 -18.53
N LYS A 399 -6.59 -19.07 -17.85
CA LYS A 399 -7.66 -18.29 -17.20
C LYS A 399 -7.94 -18.72 -15.77
N ILE A 400 -7.16 -19.64 -15.21
CA ILE A 400 -7.30 -20.09 -13.82
C ILE A 400 -5.94 -20.02 -13.17
N ILE A 401 -5.83 -19.15 -12.18
CA ILE A 401 -4.61 -18.88 -11.45
C ILE A 401 -4.80 -19.31 -10.00
N ARG A 402 -3.80 -19.97 -9.43
CA ARG A 402 -3.75 -20.27 -8.00
C ARG A 402 -2.57 -19.54 -7.37
N VAL A 403 -2.82 -18.81 -6.29
CA VAL A 403 -1.82 -17.91 -5.70
C VAL A 403 -2.07 -17.66 -4.22
N SER A 404 -1.01 -17.36 -3.47
CA SER A 404 -1.10 -16.80 -2.13
C SER A 404 -1.91 -15.49 -2.12
N PRO A 405 -2.70 -15.19 -1.07
CA PRO A 405 -3.28 -13.86 -0.91
C PRO A 405 -2.22 -12.75 -0.73
N GLN A 406 -1.02 -13.11 -0.28
CA GLN A 406 0.09 -12.15 -0.10
C GLN A 406 0.87 -12.02 -1.40
N VAL A 407 0.61 -10.96 -2.16
CA VAL A 407 1.29 -10.70 -3.44
C VAL A 407 1.83 -9.28 -3.53
N ILE A 408 2.86 -9.12 -4.35
CA ILE A 408 3.35 -7.85 -4.86
C ILE A 408 3.20 -7.89 -6.37
N PHE A 409 2.69 -6.82 -6.96
CA PHE A 409 2.58 -6.69 -8.40
C PHE A 409 3.73 -5.87 -8.99
N TYR A 410 4.24 -6.30 -10.14
CA TYR A 410 5.13 -5.47 -10.94
C TYR A 410 4.36 -4.30 -11.56
N GLN A 411 4.93 -3.10 -11.52
CA GLN A 411 4.25 -1.89 -12.02
C GLN A 411 4.13 -1.83 -13.55
N ASN A 412 5.05 -2.49 -14.28
CA ASN A 412 5.11 -2.41 -15.73
C ASN A 412 4.48 -3.65 -16.39
N ILE A 413 3.18 -3.60 -16.65
CA ILE A 413 2.50 -4.56 -17.52
C ILE A 413 2.56 -4.03 -18.96
N THR A 414 3.26 -4.75 -19.84
CA THR A 414 3.52 -4.31 -21.22
C THR A 414 2.42 -4.71 -22.22
N SER A 415 1.48 -5.60 -21.85
CA SER A 415 0.42 -6.06 -22.75
C SER A 415 -0.62 -4.98 -23.05
N LYS A 416 -0.98 -4.83 -24.33
CA LYS A 416 -1.95 -3.83 -24.79
C LYS A 416 -3.38 -4.25 -24.51
N GLU A 417 -3.67 -5.55 -24.44
CA GLU A 417 -5.03 -6.07 -24.23
C GLU A 417 -5.21 -6.76 -22.87
N LEU A 418 -6.38 -6.62 -22.25
CA LEU A 418 -6.68 -7.22 -20.95
C LEU A 418 -6.67 -8.75 -21.00
N ASN A 419 -7.10 -9.34 -22.12
CA ASN A 419 -7.08 -10.78 -22.32
C ASN A 419 -5.67 -11.37 -22.28
N GLU A 420 -4.70 -10.68 -22.88
CA GLU A 420 -3.27 -11.04 -22.82
C GLU A 420 -2.76 -10.93 -21.37
N SER A 421 -3.14 -9.86 -20.66
CA SER A 421 -2.78 -9.68 -19.25
C SER A 421 -3.32 -10.81 -18.36
N PHE A 422 -4.50 -11.36 -18.66
CA PHE A 422 -5.04 -12.52 -17.94
C PHE A 422 -4.28 -13.82 -18.27
N ALA A 423 -3.88 -14.02 -19.52
CA ALA A 423 -3.15 -15.22 -19.93
C ALA A 423 -1.76 -15.33 -19.28
N ASP A 424 -1.10 -14.19 -19.05
CA ASP A 424 0.25 -14.09 -18.49
C ASP A 424 0.24 -13.58 -17.02
N PHE A 425 -0.88 -13.74 -16.32
CA PHE A 425 -1.12 -13.05 -15.04
C PHE A 425 -0.03 -13.29 -13.99
N CYS A 426 0.52 -14.51 -13.91
CA CYS A 426 1.58 -14.85 -12.95
C CYS A 426 2.95 -14.21 -13.25
N SER A 427 3.20 -13.71 -14.46
CA SER A 427 4.42 -12.97 -14.76
C SER A 427 4.44 -11.61 -14.05
N TYR A 428 3.26 -11.04 -13.81
CA TYR A 428 3.08 -9.76 -13.13
C TYR A 428 3.06 -9.87 -11.61
N ILE A 429 3.06 -11.09 -11.08
CA ILE A 429 3.01 -11.37 -9.64
C ILE A 429 4.36 -11.81 -9.10
N LEU A 430 4.69 -11.24 -7.95
CA LEU A 430 5.78 -11.63 -7.09
C LEU A 430 5.22 -12.07 -5.73
N THR A 431 5.29 -13.36 -5.45
CA THR A 431 4.96 -13.92 -4.14
C THR A 431 6.15 -13.77 -3.17
N PRO A 432 5.93 -13.81 -1.85
CA PRO A 432 7.00 -13.77 -0.87
C PRO A 432 8.07 -14.85 -1.08
N LYS A 433 7.67 -16.07 -1.47
CA LYS A 433 8.62 -17.15 -1.75
C LYS A 433 9.44 -16.88 -3.01
N LYS A 434 8.80 -16.47 -4.11
CA LYS A 434 9.49 -16.10 -5.37
C LYS A 434 10.47 -14.95 -5.15
N LEU A 435 10.10 -13.94 -4.35
CA LEU A 435 11.02 -12.86 -3.95
C LEU A 435 12.19 -13.39 -3.11
N ALA A 436 11.91 -14.23 -2.11
CA ALA A 436 12.96 -14.82 -1.27
C ALA A 436 13.94 -15.65 -2.11
N ASP A 437 13.44 -16.47 -3.04
CA ASP A 437 14.27 -17.28 -3.93
C ASP A 437 15.10 -16.41 -4.88
N GLN A 438 14.54 -15.32 -5.40
CA GLN A 438 15.31 -14.34 -6.19
C GLN A 438 16.41 -13.67 -5.38
N ILE A 439 16.15 -13.31 -4.12
CA ILE A 439 17.16 -12.75 -3.20
C ILE A 439 18.24 -13.78 -2.89
N ILE A 440 17.85 -15.03 -2.59
CA ILE A 440 18.79 -16.13 -2.35
C ILE A 440 19.65 -16.34 -3.60
N ALA A 441 19.03 -16.53 -4.77
CA ALA A 441 19.73 -16.70 -6.04
C ALA A 441 20.70 -15.54 -6.31
N TYR A 442 20.28 -14.29 -6.07
CA TYR A 442 21.12 -13.11 -6.23
C TYR A 442 22.33 -13.12 -5.28
N ALA A 443 22.18 -13.65 -4.06
CA ALA A 443 23.21 -13.66 -3.03
C ALA A 443 24.05 -14.96 -2.95
N THR A 444 23.66 -16.02 -3.66
CA THR A 444 24.34 -17.32 -3.66
C THR A 444 25.70 -17.21 -4.37
N PRO A 445 26.82 -17.42 -3.66
CA PRO A 445 28.13 -17.45 -4.28
C PRO A 445 28.33 -18.69 -5.16
N PRO A 446 29.30 -18.65 -6.10
CA PRO A 446 29.74 -19.87 -6.78
C PRO A 446 30.14 -20.98 -5.81
N THR A 447 30.04 -22.22 -6.24
CA THR A 447 30.61 -23.39 -5.55
C THR A 447 31.91 -23.75 -6.26
N ILE A 448 32.96 -24.02 -5.47
CA ILE A 448 34.24 -24.54 -5.97
C ILE A 448 34.46 -25.89 -5.30
N THR A 449 34.56 -26.95 -6.10
CA THR A 449 34.84 -28.30 -5.61
C THR A 449 36.23 -28.69 -6.08
N VAL A 450 37.13 -29.00 -5.15
CA VAL A 450 38.50 -29.41 -5.47
C VAL A 450 38.59 -30.92 -5.43
N SER A 451 39.02 -31.51 -6.54
CA SER A 451 39.16 -32.96 -6.71
C SER A 451 40.58 -33.45 -6.38
N THR A 452 41.57 -32.55 -6.38
CA THR A 452 42.95 -32.88 -5.99
C THR A 452 43.05 -33.22 -4.50
N SER A 453 43.64 -34.38 -4.19
CA SER A 453 43.89 -34.80 -2.81
C SER A 453 44.86 -33.85 -2.09
N THR A 454 44.52 -33.44 -0.88
CA THR A 454 45.31 -32.49 -0.07
C THR A 454 46.12 -33.15 1.05
N ASN A 455 45.91 -34.45 1.29
CA ASN A 455 46.53 -35.17 2.42
C ASN A 455 47.79 -35.97 2.02
N ILE A 456 48.37 -35.69 0.86
CA ILE A 456 49.53 -36.42 0.33
C ILE A 456 50.72 -35.46 0.30
N THR A 457 51.89 -35.91 0.77
CA THR A 457 53.15 -35.21 0.51
C THR A 457 53.60 -35.58 -0.88
N TYR A 458 53.74 -34.58 -1.76
CA TYR A 458 54.13 -34.81 -3.14
C TYR A 458 55.65 -34.70 -3.28
N ASN A 459 56.28 -35.70 -3.90
CA ASN A 459 57.69 -35.67 -4.30
C ASN A 459 57.82 -35.20 -5.76
N LEU A 460 57.27 -34.04 -6.08
CA LEU A 460 57.16 -33.49 -7.44
C LEU A 460 57.34 -31.96 -7.40
N SER A 461 57.95 -31.40 -8.46
CA SER A 461 58.04 -29.94 -8.66
C SER A 461 56.80 -29.34 -9.33
N SER A 462 55.88 -30.18 -9.83
CA SER A 462 54.61 -29.77 -10.41
C SER A 462 53.46 -30.67 -9.95
N LEU A 463 52.25 -30.09 -9.88
CA LEU A 463 51.02 -30.76 -9.48
C LEU A 463 49.92 -30.48 -10.48
N ASN A 464 49.16 -31.51 -10.86
CA ASN A 464 47.92 -31.34 -11.60
C ASN A 464 46.76 -31.03 -10.64
N LEU A 465 46.36 -29.76 -10.59
CA LEU A 465 45.23 -29.27 -9.81
C LEU A 465 43.94 -29.43 -10.61
N SER A 466 43.03 -30.26 -10.10
CA SER A 466 41.72 -30.57 -10.67
C SER A 466 40.62 -29.98 -9.78
N PHE A 467 39.69 -29.24 -10.39
CA PHE A 467 38.57 -28.62 -9.67
C PHE A 467 37.38 -28.37 -10.61
N SER A 468 36.19 -28.23 -10.03
CA SER A 468 34.98 -27.78 -10.72
C SER A 468 34.42 -26.50 -10.12
N ILE A 469 33.75 -25.70 -10.96
CA ILE A 469 33.06 -24.47 -10.59
C ILE A 469 31.65 -24.51 -11.12
N SER A 470 30.67 -24.34 -10.22
CA SER A 470 29.25 -24.17 -10.56
C SER A 470 28.68 -22.92 -9.89
N ALA A 471 27.69 -22.28 -10.51
CA ALA A 471 27.04 -21.09 -9.96
C ALA A 471 25.58 -20.98 -10.44
N VAL A 472 24.77 -20.24 -9.67
CA VAL A 472 23.41 -19.84 -10.09
C VAL A 472 23.45 -18.65 -11.04
N ASN A 473 24.46 -17.79 -10.92
CA ASN A 473 24.62 -16.58 -11.73
C ASN A 473 25.87 -16.69 -12.61
N TYR A 474 25.69 -16.72 -13.93
CA TYR A 474 26.79 -16.65 -14.91
C TYR A 474 26.83 -15.25 -15.59
N PRO A 475 27.98 -14.83 -16.15
CA PRO A 475 29.28 -15.49 -16.15
C PRO A 475 29.97 -15.55 -14.78
N VAL A 476 30.92 -16.48 -14.62
CA VAL A 476 31.81 -16.59 -13.47
C VAL A 476 33.25 -16.32 -13.90
N ASN A 477 33.87 -15.32 -13.30
CA ASN A 477 35.31 -15.04 -13.41
C ASN A 477 36.04 -15.82 -12.31
N TYR A 478 36.96 -16.71 -12.68
CA TYR A 478 37.73 -17.48 -11.71
C TYR A 478 39.23 -17.40 -11.95
N SER A 479 39.98 -17.51 -10.86
CA SER A 479 41.43 -17.40 -10.86
C SER A 479 42.04 -18.38 -9.88
N VAL A 480 43.20 -18.92 -10.23
CA VAL A 480 44.03 -19.73 -9.32
C VAL A 480 45.32 -18.97 -9.02
N ALA A 481 45.71 -18.92 -7.75
CA ALA A 481 46.97 -18.36 -7.31
C ALA A 481 47.75 -19.36 -6.43
N VAL A 482 49.08 -19.30 -6.51
CA VAL A 482 50.01 -20.04 -5.64
C VAL A 482 50.86 -19.00 -4.91
N GLY A 483 50.74 -18.94 -3.59
CA GLY A 483 51.27 -17.84 -2.79
C GLY A 483 50.67 -16.50 -3.24
N ASN A 484 51.55 -15.58 -3.66
CA ASN A 484 51.17 -14.27 -4.19
C ASN A 484 51.09 -14.23 -5.73
N SER A 485 51.42 -15.32 -6.41
CA SER A 485 51.51 -15.39 -7.87
C SER A 485 50.23 -15.94 -8.47
N LYS A 486 49.63 -15.21 -9.39
CA LYS A 486 48.45 -15.66 -10.15
C LYS A 486 48.88 -16.61 -11.27
N VAL A 487 48.30 -17.81 -11.31
CA VAL A 487 48.62 -18.86 -12.29
C VAL A 487 47.54 -18.97 -13.38
N LEU A 488 46.28 -18.71 -13.02
CA LEU A 488 45.16 -18.80 -13.95
C LEU A 488 44.20 -17.61 -13.77
N ASP A 489 43.60 -17.15 -14.88
CA ASP A 489 42.45 -16.25 -14.92
C ASP A 489 41.56 -16.61 -16.11
N LYS A 490 40.31 -16.99 -15.86
CA LYS A 490 39.36 -17.42 -16.89
C LYS A 490 37.94 -16.92 -16.59
N VAL A 491 37.10 -16.92 -17.61
CA VAL A 491 35.66 -16.63 -17.52
C VAL A 491 34.89 -17.82 -18.08
N THR A 492 33.84 -18.25 -17.39
CA THR A 492 32.92 -19.29 -17.88
C THR A 492 31.47 -18.82 -17.85
N ASN A 493 30.67 -19.29 -18.81
CA ASN A 493 29.23 -19.05 -18.91
C ASN A 493 28.38 -20.25 -18.46
N ALA A 494 29.03 -21.35 -18.07
CA ALA A 494 28.40 -22.57 -17.61
C ALA A 494 29.29 -23.26 -16.57
N GLU A 495 28.78 -24.35 -16.00
CA GLU A 495 29.57 -25.21 -15.12
C GLU A 495 30.80 -25.71 -15.87
N VAL A 496 31.95 -25.71 -15.19
CA VAL A 496 33.23 -26.08 -15.79
C VAL A 496 34.03 -26.95 -14.84
N GLU A 497 34.64 -28.00 -15.40
CA GLU A 497 35.72 -28.75 -14.79
C GLU A 497 37.04 -28.32 -15.44
N ASP A 498 38.04 -27.98 -14.64
CA ASP A 498 39.35 -27.53 -15.15
C ASP A 498 40.48 -28.31 -14.48
N ASN A 499 41.54 -28.53 -15.24
CA ASN A 499 42.75 -29.23 -14.81
C ASN A 499 43.94 -28.38 -15.21
N ILE A 500 44.73 -27.93 -14.23
CA ILE A 500 45.89 -27.07 -14.47
C ILE A 500 47.13 -27.63 -13.81
N ILE A 501 48.27 -27.51 -14.50
CA ILE A 501 49.57 -27.84 -13.92
C ILE A 501 50.10 -26.61 -13.20
N ILE A 502 50.37 -26.73 -11.91
CA ILE A 502 50.97 -25.68 -11.09
C ILE A 502 52.37 -26.11 -10.65
N ASN A 503 53.32 -25.17 -10.68
CA ASN A 503 54.67 -25.41 -10.17
C ASN A 503 54.72 -25.10 -8.67
N LEU A 504 55.35 -25.98 -7.90
CA LEU A 504 55.46 -25.90 -6.45
C LEU A 504 56.92 -25.75 -6.03
N VAL A 505 57.18 -25.05 -4.93
CA VAL A 505 58.50 -24.97 -4.29
C VAL A 505 58.56 -25.91 -3.11
N SER A 506 59.75 -26.38 -2.70
CA SER A 506 59.86 -27.24 -1.52
C SER A 506 59.34 -26.53 -0.27
N GLY A 507 58.53 -27.23 0.52
CA GLY A 507 57.86 -26.69 1.71
C GLY A 507 56.34 -26.64 1.55
N THR A 508 55.69 -25.77 2.32
CA THR A 508 54.22 -25.60 2.29
C THR A 508 53.82 -24.56 1.25
N ASN A 509 53.03 -24.99 0.27
CA ASN A 509 52.50 -24.14 -0.80
C ASN A 509 51.02 -23.82 -0.51
N GLY A 510 50.70 -22.52 -0.44
CA GLY A 510 49.32 -22.05 -0.33
C GLY A 510 48.72 -21.82 -1.70
N ILE A 511 47.65 -22.56 -2.03
CA ILE A 511 46.92 -22.40 -3.29
C ILE A 511 45.56 -21.78 -2.97
N LEU A 512 45.13 -20.81 -3.78
CA LEU A 512 43.83 -20.18 -3.66
C LEU A 512 43.11 -20.22 -5.00
N ILE A 513 42.01 -20.96 -5.05
CA ILE A 513 41.03 -20.84 -6.14
C ILE A 513 39.99 -19.80 -5.70
N ARG A 514 39.74 -18.81 -6.55
CA ARG A 514 38.76 -17.75 -6.33
C ARG A 514 37.80 -17.71 -7.50
N ALA A 515 36.50 -17.72 -7.23
CA ALA A 515 35.46 -17.56 -8.24
C ALA A 515 34.55 -16.37 -7.89
N VAL A 516 34.15 -15.59 -8.90
CA VAL A 516 33.30 -14.41 -8.76
C VAL A 516 32.22 -14.41 -9.83
N ASP A 517 30.96 -14.45 -9.43
CA ASP A 517 29.83 -14.43 -10.37
C ASP A 517 29.49 -13.03 -10.90
N ARG A 518 28.51 -12.97 -11.81
CA ARG A 518 27.97 -11.72 -12.38
C ARG A 518 27.45 -10.74 -11.32
N ASN A 519 26.93 -11.25 -10.20
CA ASN A 519 26.42 -10.45 -9.10
C ASN A 519 27.53 -10.04 -8.10
N ARG A 520 28.78 -10.38 -8.39
CA ARG A 520 29.97 -10.14 -7.58
C ARG A 520 30.00 -10.91 -6.26
N ASN A 521 29.21 -11.97 -6.14
CA ASN A 521 29.37 -12.95 -5.07
C ASN A 521 30.70 -13.68 -5.27
N LYS A 522 31.38 -13.97 -4.17
CA LYS A 522 32.75 -14.51 -4.19
C LYS A 522 32.80 -15.82 -3.44
N ALA A 523 33.46 -16.80 -4.04
CA ALA A 523 33.81 -18.07 -3.44
C ALA A 523 35.33 -18.24 -3.43
N PHE A 524 35.82 -18.98 -2.44
CA PHE A 524 37.23 -19.25 -2.26
C PHE A 524 37.42 -20.70 -1.82
N ALA A 525 38.33 -21.42 -2.46
CA ALA A 525 38.81 -22.72 -2.02
C ALA A 525 40.32 -22.64 -1.76
N PRO A 526 40.74 -22.43 -0.50
CA PRO A 526 42.14 -22.49 -0.12
C PRO A 526 42.59 -23.94 0.02
N LEU A 527 43.80 -24.24 -0.45
CA LEU A 527 44.45 -25.55 -0.30
C LEU A 527 45.86 -25.32 0.24
N LEU A 528 46.33 -26.22 1.11
CA LEU A 528 47.70 -26.27 1.57
C LEU A 528 48.31 -27.58 1.09
N ILE A 529 49.43 -27.50 0.38
CA ILE A 529 50.10 -28.67 -0.18
C ILE A 529 51.56 -28.64 0.26
N ASN A 530 51.99 -29.72 0.92
CA ASN A 530 53.37 -29.90 1.32
C ASN A 530 54.12 -30.68 0.25
N THR A 531 55.28 -30.16 -0.14
CA THR A 531 56.15 -30.79 -1.15
C THR A 531 57.58 -30.91 -0.64
N THR A 532 58.19 -32.04 -0.96
CA THR A 532 59.63 -32.26 -0.83
C THR A 532 60.17 -32.42 -2.24
N ILE A 533 61.02 -31.49 -2.70
CA ILE A 533 61.67 -31.62 -4.00
C ILE A 533 63.00 -32.33 -3.75
N GLN A 534 63.10 -33.59 -4.15
CA GLN A 534 64.35 -34.34 -4.12
C GLN A 534 65.28 -33.93 -5.26
#